data_AF-A0A0J7XYK7-F1
#
_entry.id   AF-A0A0J7XYK7-F1
#
_cell.length_a   1.000
_cell.length_b   1.000
_cell.length_c   1.000
_cell.angle_alpha   90.00
_cell.angle_beta   90.00
_cell.angle_gamma   90.00
#
_symmetry.space_group_name_H-M   'P 1'
#
loop_
_entity.id
_entity.type
_entity.pdbx_description
1 polymer ?
#
loop_
_entity_poly.entity_id
_entity_poly.type
_entity_poly.pdbx_seq_one_letter_code
_entity_poly.pdbx_strand_id
1 'polypeptide(L)' 'MTAPSSPNPPQPRSDPGIASAEDGLVMLDGPNGVAVTMTAKAAAQTGRNLIDASIVADRQIADRPGSTVD' A
#
# COMPACT_ATOMS: atom_id res chain seq x y z
N MET A 1 -27.22 20.46 -20.08
CA MET A 1 -25.91 20.46 -19.40
C MET A 1 -25.92 19.38 -18.33
N THR A 2 -25.22 18.27 -18.53
CA THR A 2 -25.02 17.25 -17.47
C THR A 2 -23.71 17.59 -16.76
N ALA A 3 -23.74 17.79 -15.44
CA ALA A 3 -22.55 18.10 -14.66
C ALA A 3 -21.52 16.95 -14.76
N PRO A 4 -20.21 17.23 -14.81
CA PRO A 4 -19.21 16.17 -14.77
C PRO A 4 -19.27 15.49 -13.40
N SER A 5 -19.63 14.21 -13.38
CA SER A 5 -19.52 13.35 -12.20
C SER A 5 -18.08 13.35 -11.72
N SER A 6 -17.85 13.84 -10.50
CA SER A 6 -16.52 13.86 -9.87
C SER A 6 -15.94 12.45 -9.84
N PRO A 7 -14.64 12.26 -10.12
CA PRO A 7 -14.01 10.95 -10.04
C PRO A 7 -14.14 10.41 -8.60
N ASN A 8 -14.53 9.14 -8.46
CA ASN A 8 -14.57 8.45 -7.17
C ASN A 8 -13.15 8.48 -6.57
N PRO A 9 -12.96 8.82 -5.28
CA PRO A 9 -11.64 8.75 -4.66
C PRO A 9 -11.04 7.35 -4.82
N PRO A 10 -9.71 7.25 -5.01
CA PRO A 10 -9.05 5.96 -5.11
C PRO A 10 -9.34 5.13 -3.85
N GLN A 11 -9.88 3.93 -4.05
CA GLN A 11 -10.18 3.03 -2.96
C GLN A 11 -8.90 2.35 -2.46
N PRO A 12 -8.78 2.07 -1.14
CA PRO A 12 -7.72 1.24 -0.62
C PRO A 12 -7.71 -0.12 -1.30
N ARG A 13 -6.51 -0.65 -1.49
CA ARG A 13 -6.28 -1.87 -2.25
C ARG A 13 -5.94 -3.02 -1.32
N SER A 14 -6.45 -4.22 -1.62
CA SER A 14 -6.25 -5.42 -0.79
C SER A 14 -5.23 -6.40 -1.36
N ASP A 15 -4.87 -6.27 -2.65
CA ASP A 15 -3.80 -7.02 -3.28
C ASP A 15 -2.41 -6.44 -2.92
N PRO A 16 -1.42 -7.30 -2.58
CA PRO A 16 -0.08 -6.86 -2.24
C PRO A 16 0.72 -6.44 -3.49
N GLY A 17 1.73 -5.59 -3.29
CA GLY A 17 2.77 -5.38 -4.30
C GLY A 17 3.71 -6.59 -4.42
N ILE A 18 4.33 -6.75 -5.59
CA ILE A 18 5.29 -7.82 -5.87
C ILE A 18 6.70 -7.22 -5.88
N ALA A 19 7.64 -7.85 -5.17
CA ALA A 19 9.04 -7.41 -5.17
C ALA A 19 9.95 -8.45 -5.85
N SER A 20 10.81 -8.00 -6.77
CA SER A 20 11.83 -8.80 -7.44
C SER A 20 13.22 -8.16 -7.30
N ALA A 21 14.28 -8.97 -7.45
CA ALA A 21 15.66 -8.50 -7.38
C ALA A 21 16.35 -8.71 -8.72
N GLU A 22 16.94 -7.64 -9.26
CA GLU A 22 17.64 -7.63 -10.56
C GLU A 22 18.86 -6.72 -10.46
N ASP A 23 20.05 -7.26 -10.81
CA ASP A 23 21.34 -6.53 -10.82
C ASP A 23 21.65 -5.71 -9.55
N GLY A 24 21.39 -6.29 -8.37
CA GLY A 24 21.63 -5.62 -7.07
C GLY A 24 20.61 -4.54 -6.70
N LEU A 25 19.62 -4.31 -7.55
CA LEU A 25 18.47 -3.46 -7.31
C LEU A 25 17.25 -4.30 -6.95
N VAL A 26 16.27 -3.66 -6.34
CA VAL A 26 14.97 -4.25 -6.02
C VAL A 26 13.91 -3.46 -6.76
N MET A 27 13.05 -4.16 -7.51
CA MET A 27 11.86 -3.59 -8.12
C MET A 27 10.65 -3.97 -7.28
N LEU A 28 9.82 -2.97 -6.93
CA LEU A 28 8.53 -3.17 -6.29
C LEU A 28 7.44 -2.77 -7.28
N ASP A 29 6.75 -3.76 -7.83
CA ASP A 29 5.63 -3.58 -8.73
C ASP A 29 4.33 -3.47 -7.95
N GLY A 30 3.73 -2.29 -8.04
CA GLY A 30 2.36 -2.08 -7.64
C GLY A 30 1.41 -2.72 -8.64
N PRO A 31 0.30 -3.29 -8.20
CA PRO A 31 -0.76 -3.72 -9.11
C PRO A 31 -1.21 -2.50 -9.96
N ASN A 32 -1.34 -2.69 -11.27
CA ASN A 32 -1.39 -1.64 -12.33
C ASN A 32 -0.02 -1.11 -12.81
N GLY A 33 1.10 -1.73 -12.44
CA GLY A 33 2.41 -1.48 -13.07
C GLY A 33 3.16 -0.24 -12.57
N VAL A 34 2.87 0.23 -11.35
CA VAL A 34 3.69 1.27 -10.72
C VAL A 34 4.95 0.60 -10.15
N ALA A 35 6.04 0.62 -10.90
CA ALA A 35 7.32 0.06 -10.49
C ALA A 35 8.16 1.10 -9.73
N VAL A 36 8.62 0.77 -8.53
CA VAL A 36 9.63 1.55 -7.80
C VAL A 36 10.92 0.75 -7.78
N THR A 37 12.01 1.31 -8.31
CA THR A 37 13.36 0.73 -8.21
C THR A 37 14.07 1.28 -6.97
N MET A 38 14.63 0.39 -6.16
CA MET A 38 15.29 0.72 -4.90
C MET A 38 16.65 0.01 -4.82
N THR A 39 17.58 0.58 -4.06
CA THR A 39 18.76 -0.19 -3.61
C THR A 39 18.30 -1.26 -2.63
N ALA A 40 19.06 -2.36 -2.52
CA ALA A 40 18.74 -3.43 -1.57
C ALA A 40 18.53 -2.92 -0.12
N LYS A 41 19.37 -1.99 0.34
CA LYS A 41 19.26 -1.39 1.68
C LYS A 41 17.96 -0.59 1.84
N ALA A 42 17.61 0.21 0.84
CA ALA A 42 16.39 1.02 0.86
C ALA A 42 15.14 0.13 0.86
N ALA A 43 15.11 -0.90 0.00
CA ALA A 43 14.00 -1.86 -0.03
C ALA A 43 13.79 -2.57 1.31
N ALA A 44 14.88 -3.02 1.95
CA ALA A 44 14.79 -3.67 3.26
C ALA A 44 14.24 -2.73 4.34
N GLN A 45 14.63 -1.45 4.31
CA GLN A 45 14.08 -0.43 5.23
C GLN A 45 12.59 -0.19 4.97
N THR A 46 12.19 -0.04 3.71
CA THR A 46 10.79 0.13 3.31
C THR A 46 9.94 -1.04 3.76
N GLY A 47 10.40 -2.28 3.56
CA GLY A 47 9.68 -3.47 4.00
C GLY A 47 9.42 -3.48 5.51
N ARG A 48 10.42 -3.12 6.33
CA ARG A 48 10.24 -2.98 7.78
C ARG A 48 9.21 -1.90 8.14
N ASN A 49 9.32 -0.72 7.52
CA ASN A 49 8.38 0.37 7.74
C ASN A 49 6.94 -0.03 7.39
N LEU A 50 6.74 -0.82 6.32
CA LEU A 50 5.42 -1.32 5.92
C LEU A 50 4.83 -2.29 6.96
N ILE A 51 5.65 -3.19 7.51
CA ILE A 51 5.21 -4.10 8.57
C ILE A 51 4.85 -3.33 9.86
N ASP A 52 5.68 -2.37 10.25
CA ASP A 52 5.40 -1.53 11.42
C ASP A 52 4.11 -0.73 11.22
N ALA A 53 3.91 -0.17 10.03
CA ALA A 53 2.71 0.57 9.68
C ALA A 53 1.46 -0.31 9.65
N SER A 54 1.55 -1.57 9.18
CA SER A 54 0.39 -2.47 9.17
C SER A 54 -0.09 -2.79 10.58
N ILE A 55 0.84 -3.02 11.52
CA ILE A 55 0.51 -3.25 12.94
C ILE A 55 -0.19 -2.02 13.54
N VAL A 56 0.28 -0.81 13.21
CA VAL A 56 -0.35 0.43 13.66
C VAL A 56 -1.76 0.56 13.07
N ALA A 57 -1.95 0.25 11.78
CA ALA A 57 -3.25 0.30 11.12
C ALA A 57 -4.26 -0.68 11.76
N ASP A 58 -3.84 -1.90 12.10
CA ASP A 58 -4.70 -2.89 12.78
C ASP A 58 -5.17 -2.38 14.15
N ARG A 59 -4.27 -1.74 14.92
CA ARG A 59 -4.63 -1.10 16.20
C ARG A 59 -5.62 0.04 15.99
N GLN A 60 -5.39 0.89 15.00
CA GLN A 60 -6.33 1.98 14.68
C GLN A 60 -7.72 1.47 14.28
N ILE A 61 -7.80 0.30 13.63
CA ILE A 61 -9.07 -0.35 13.32
C ILE A 61 -9.74 -0.84 14.60
N ALA A 62 -9.00 -1.52 15.48
CA ALA A 62 -9.51 -2.03 16.75
C ALA A 62 -9.97 -0.92 17.71
N ASP A 63 -9.25 0.20 17.73
CA ASP A 63 -9.54 1.34 18.60
C ASP A 63 -10.65 2.25 18.07
N ARG A 64 -11.15 2.01 16.84
CA ARG A 64 -12.17 2.85 16.22
C ARG A 64 -13.52 2.60 16.91
N PRO A 65 -14.09 3.56 17.65
CA PRO A 65 -15.38 3.36 18.31
C PRO A 65 -16.49 3.40 17.25
N GLY A 66 -17.15 2.27 17.00
CA GLY A 66 -18.34 2.21 16.13
C GLY A 66 -18.38 1.16 15.02
N SER A 67 -17.56 0.10 15.04
CA SER A 67 -17.79 -1.08 14.19
C SER A 67 -18.96 -1.91 14.75
N THR A 68 -20.17 -1.36 14.65
CA THR A 68 -21.41 -2.12 14.80
C THR A 68 -21.45 -3.16 13.69
N VAL A 69 -21.58 -4.42 14.11
CA VAL A 69 -22.03 -5.55 13.30
C VAL A 69 -23.35 -5.16 12.62
N ASP A 70 -23.35 -5.15 11.29
CA ASP A 70 -24.52 -5.42 10.44
C ASP A 70 -24.06 -6.37 9.32
#